data_AF-A0A5K1H8B9-F1
#
_entry.id   AF-A0A5K1H8B9-F1
#
_cell.length_a   1.000
_cell.length_b   1.000
_cell.length_c   1.000
_cell.angle_alpha   90.00
_cell.angle_beta   90.00
_cell.angle_gamma   90.00
#
_symmetry.space_group_name_H-M   'P 1'
#
loop_
_entity.id
_entity.type
_entity.pdbx_description
1 polymer ?
#
loop_
_entity_poly.entity_id
_entity_poly.type
_entity_poly.pdbx_seq_one_letter_code
_entity_poly.pdbx_strand_id
1 'polypeptide(L)'
;DLSSNNLSSTLLPGLCELKDLLVLYLQGNSFKGHLPMGLGNFAMMFNMDISVNKLSGELPSLLSKLQMLEYLNLSQNTFDGNIPQQLDHMVSIKAIALSHNKISSEIPKSLEKLQYIHVLDLSFNRSEGEIPNGGKFANLSAESFLGNYALCRAPEFRVPLCLDKIERQSKSNAASVIAACAIGCLALLVIVCTLI
;
A
#
# COMPACT_ATOMS: atom_id res chain seq x y z
N ASP A 1 2.59 -9.92 -27.28
CA ASP A 1 3.70 -9.12 -26.73
C ASP A 1 3.84 -7.87 -27.58
N LEU A 2 3.73 -6.69 -26.96
CA LEU A 2 3.94 -5.38 -27.59
C LEU A 2 4.97 -4.55 -26.80
N SER A 3 5.81 -5.21 -26.00
CA SER A 3 6.81 -4.57 -25.15
C SER A 3 7.92 -3.88 -25.96
N SER A 4 8.60 -2.91 -25.34
CA SER A 4 9.78 -2.21 -25.87
C SER A 4 9.55 -1.55 -27.24
N ASN A 5 8.46 -0.79 -27.34
CA ASN A 5 8.10 -0.04 -28.54
C ASN A 5 7.91 1.45 -28.21
N ASN A 6 7.54 2.24 -29.22
CA ASN A 6 7.22 3.66 -29.06
C ASN A 6 5.70 3.92 -29.09
N LEU A 7 4.88 2.95 -28.65
CA LEU A 7 3.42 3.09 -28.64
C LEU A 7 3.02 4.14 -27.60
N SER A 8 2.22 5.14 -27.98
CA SER A 8 2.01 6.36 -27.17
C SER A 8 0.55 6.78 -27.00
N SER A 9 -0.36 5.81 -26.82
CA SER A 9 -1.80 6.04 -26.66
C SER A 9 -2.29 5.80 -25.23
N THR A 10 -3.59 5.96 -24.98
CA THR A 10 -4.23 5.36 -23.80
C THR A 10 -4.50 3.88 -24.07
N LEU A 11 -4.65 3.08 -23.01
CA LEU A 11 -5.14 1.70 -23.12
C LEU A 11 -6.61 1.73 -23.53
N LEU A 12 -6.94 1.15 -24.69
CA LEU A 12 -8.30 1.15 -25.22
C LEU A 12 -9.20 0.19 -24.43
N PRO A 13 -10.47 0.54 -24.14
CA PRO A 13 -11.41 -0.36 -23.50
C PRO A 13 -11.60 -1.70 -24.24
N GLY A 14 -11.50 -1.69 -25.57
CA GLY A 14 -11.60 -2.90 -26.40
C GLY A 14 -10.50 -3.95 -26.13
N LEU A 15 -9.37 -3.55 -25.54
CA LEU A 15 -8.36 -4.51 -25.06
C LEU A 15 -8.98 -5.52 -24.09
N CYS A 16 -9.93 -5.07 -23.27
CA CYS A 16 -10.62 -5.85 -22.25
C CYS A 16 -11.71 -6.79 -22.81
N GLU A 17 -11.88 -6.84 -24.13
CA GLU A 17 -12.75 -7.82 -24.80
C GLU A 17 -12.02 -9.13 -25.09
N LEU A 18 -10.69 -9.15 -24.99
CA LEU A 18 -9.85 -10.32 -25.20
C LEU A 18 -9.85 -11.25 -23.97
N LYS A 19 -10.98 -11.92 -23.72
CA LYS A 19 -11.22 -12.74 -22.50
C LYS A 19 -10.26 -13.92 -22.33
N ASP A 20 -9.76 -14.46 -23.44
CA ASP A 20 -8.86 -15.60 -23.47
C ASP A 20 -7.38 -15.19 -23.39
N LEU A 21 -7.09 -13.90 -23.16
CA LEU A 21 -5.74 -13.40 -23.05
C LEU A 21 -5.06 -13.97 -21.79
N LEU A 22 -4.00 -14.75 -22.00
CA LEU A 22 -3.24 -15.38 -20.93
C LEU A 22 -2.12 -14.48 -20.41
N VAL A 23 -1.50 -13.72 -21.31
CA VAL A 23 -0.32 -12.89 -21.05
C VAL A 23 -0.47 -11.54 -21.74
N LEU A 24 -0.19 -10.47 -21.00
CA LEU A 24 -0.15 -9.11 -21.52
C LEU A 24 1.19 -8.47 -21.21
N TYR A 25 1.98 -8.21 -22.25
CA TYR A 25 3.26 -7.51 -22.17
C TYR A 25 3.18 -6.22 -22.98
N LEU A 26 3.17 -5.08 -22.27
CA LEU A 26 3.14 -3.72 -22.82
C LEU A 26 4.30 -2.87 -22.28
N GLN A 27 5.23 -3.47 -21.54
CA GLN A 27 6.27 -2.75 -20.84
C GLN A 27 7.22 -2.01 -21.76
N GLY A 28 7.76 -0.87 -21.33
CA GLY A 28 8.73 -0.09 -22.12
C GLY A 28 8.07 0.59 -23.33
N ASN A 29 6.96 1.27 -23.09
CA ASN A 29 6.23 2.07 -24.09
C ASN A 29 5.97 3.49 -23.55
N SER A 30 5.09 4.24 -24.20
CA SER A 30 4.61 5.56 -23.77
C SER A 30 3.09 5.58 -23.52
N PHE A 31 2.50 4.45 -23.10
CA PHE A 31 1.09 4.41 -22.74
C PHE A 31 0.78 5.36 -21.59
N LYS A 32 -0.35 6.06 -21.66
CA LYS A 32 -0.73 7.12 -20.71
C LYS A 32 -2.18 7.00 -20.24
N GLY A 33 -2.53 7.76 -19.21
CA GLY A 33 -3.88 7.77 -18.65
C GLY A 33 -4.13 6.58 -17.72
N HIS A 34 -5.40 6.31 -17.48
CA HIS A 34 -5.83 5.32 -16.47
C HIS A 34 -5.84 3.90 -17.03
N LEU A 35 -5.74 2.95 -16.12
CA LEU A 35 -6.10 1.57 -16.37
C LEU A 35 -7.59 1.46 -16.75
N PRO A 36 -7.95 0.72 -17.81
CA PRO A 36 -9.34 0.66 -18.26
C PRO A 36 -10.21 -0.13 -17.27
N MET A 37 -11.43 0.35 -17.03
CA MET A 37 -12.40 -0.30 -16.14
C MET A 37 -12.79 -1.72 -16.57
N GLY A 38 -12.49 -2.14 -17.80
CA GLY A 38 -12.71 -3.51 -18.26
C GLY A 38 -11.66 -4.52 -17.81
N LEU A 39 -10.56 -4.11 -17.15
CA LEU A 39 -9.43 -5.00 -16.83
C LEU A 39 -9.85 -6.29 -16.12
N GLY A 40 -10.86 -6.23 -15.26
CA GLY A 40 -11.37 -7.40 -14.55
C GLY A 40 -12.00 -8.48 -15.44
N ASN A 41 -12.09 -8.28 -16.75
CA ASN A 41 -12.60 -9.27 -17.71
C ASN A 41 -11.56 -10.33 -18.13
N PHE A 42 -10.28 -10.12 -17.82
CA PHE A 42 -9.20 -11.04 -18.18
C PHE A 42 -9.14 -12.26 -17.25
N ALA A 43 -10.20 -13.06 -17.25
CA ALA A 43 -10.39 -14.17 -16.32
C ALA A 43 -9.27 -15.24 -16.40
N MET A 44 -8.69 -15.44 -17.58
CA MET A 44 -7.68 -16.47 -17.85
C MET A 44 -6.23 -15.98 -17.73
N MET A 45 -6.03 -14.70 -17.44
CA MET A 45 -4.71 -14.10 -17.47
C MET A 45 -3.88 -14.50 -16.26
N PHE A 46 -2.66 -14.97 -16.52
CA PHE A 46 -1.72 -15.40 -15.49
C PHE A 46 -0.51 -14.46 -15.36
N ASN A 47 -0.21 -13.65 -16.37
CA ASN A 47 0.91 -12.72 -16.34
C ASN A 47 0.58 -11.37 -17.01
N MET A 48 0.80 -10.28 -16.28
CA MET A 48 0.67 -8.92 -16.78
C MET A 48 1.93 -8.10 -16.45
N ASP A 49 2.60 -7.62 -17.49
CA ASP A 49 3.64 -6.60 -17.38
C ASP A 49 3.28 -5.38 -18.23
N ILE A 50 2.98 -4.28 -17.56
CA ILE A 50 2.69 -2.98 -18.17
C ILE A 50 3.58 -1.88 -17.55
N SER A 51 4.73 -2.29 -17.00
CA SER A 51 5.72 -1.41 -16.39
C SER A 51 6.38 -0.47 -17.39
N VAL A 52 7.14 0.52 -16.92
CA VAL A 52 7.93 1.43 -17.76
C VAL A 52 7.04 2.11 -18.82
N ASN A 53 6.03 2.83 -18.33
CA ASN A 53 5.06 3.57 -19.12
C ASN A 53 4.75 4.91 -18.42
N LYS A 54 3.71 5.62 -18.87
CA LYS A 54 3.25 6.90 -18.31
C LYS A 54 1.82 6.79 -17.79
N LEU A 55 1.39 5.59 -17.38
CA LEU A 55 0.06 5.35 -16.83
C LEU A 55 -0.08 6.05 -15.48
N SER A 56 -1.31 6.49 -15.15
CA SER A 56 -1.59 7.37 -14.02
C SER A 56 -2.92 7.05 -13.35
N GLY A 57 -3.17 7.72 -12.22
CA GLY A 57 -4.37 7.58 -11.41
C GLY A 57 -4.32 6.39 -10.46
N GLU A 58 -5.45 6.12 -9.81
CA GLU A 58 -5.54 5.09 -8.78
C GLU A 58 -5.58 3.68 -9.37
N LEU A 59 -5.08 2.71 -8.61
CA LEU A 59 -5.23 1.30 -8.94
C LEU A 59 -6.70 0.88 -8.79
N PRO A 60 -7.36 0.35 -9.84
CA PRO A 60 -8.75 -0.04 -9.73
C PRO A 60 -8.88 -1.32 -8.90
N SER A 61 -9.83 -1.37 -7.98
CA SER A 61 -10.16 -2.58 -7.20
C SER A 61 -10.55 -3.77 -8.09
N LEU A 62 -10.91 -3.54 -9.36
CA LEU A 62 -11.19 -4.60 -10.34
C LEU A 62 -9.98 -5.49 -10.65
N LEU A 63 -8.75 -5.09 -10.36
CA LEU A 63 -7.58 -5.98 -10.44
C LEU A 63 -7.79 -7.24 -9.60
N SER A 64 -8.56 -7.14 -8.50
CA SER A 64 -8.94 -8.29 -7.67
C SER A 64 -9.72 -9.38 -8.40
N LYS A 65 -10.35 -9.08 -9.55
CA LYS A 65 -11.09 -10.08 -10.34
C LYS A 65 -10.17 -11.03 -11.12
N LEU A 66 -8.89 -10.71 -11.23
CA LEU A 66 -7.91 -11.51 -11.96
C LEU A 66 -7.42 -12.69 -11.10
N GLN A 67 -8.32 -13.65 -10.86
CA GLN A 67 -8.12 -14.75 -9.92
C GLN A 67 -6.99 -15.72 -10.33
N MET A 68 -6.67 -15.79 -11.62
CA MET A 68 -5.57 -16.61 -12.16
C MET A 68 -4.23 -15.88 -12.24
N LEU A 69 -4.20 -14.56 -11.96
CA LEU A 69 -2.99 -13.76 -12.14
C LEU A 69 -1.93 -14.16 -11.11
N GLU A 70 -0.75 -14.51 -11.60
CA GLU A 70 0.40 -14.87 -10.76
C GLU A 70 1.43 -13.75 -10.68
N TYR A 71 1.60 -12.99 -11.77
CA TYR A 71 2.56 -11.90 -11.86
C TYR A 71 1.89 -10.61 -12.34
N LEU A 72 2.03 -9.54 -11.55
CA LEU A 72 1.58 -8.20 -11.87
C LEU A 72 2.73 -7.21 -11.73
N ASN A 73 3.18 -6.63 -12.84
CA ASN A 73 4.18 -5.57 -12.85
C ASN A 73 3.62 -4.28 -13.41
N LEU A 74 3.48 -3.30 -12.53
CA LEU A 74 3.02 -1.94 -12.78
C LEU A 74 4.11 -0.90 -12.44
N SER A 75 5.34 -1.35 -12.19
CA SER A 75 6.45 -0.49 -11.79
C SER A 75 6.80 0.57 -12.84
N GLN A 76 7.46 1.65 -12.42
CA GLN A 76 7.91 2.74 -13.30
C GLN A 76 6.75 3.32 -14.13
N ASN A 77 5.71 3.76 -13.43
CA ASN A 77 4.57 4.49 -13.96
C ASN A 77 4.34 5.73 -13.07
N THR A 78 3.14 6.30 -13.12
CA THR A 78 2.75 7.44 -12.29
C THR A 78 1.45 7.17 -11.51
N PHE A 79 1.18 5.90 -11.17
CA PHE A 79 0.03 5.53 -10.34
C PHE A 79 0.10 6.20 -8.97
N ASP A 80 -1.03 6.63 -8.45
CA ASP A 80 -1.16 7.35 -7.18
C ASP A 80 -2.32 6.79 -6.34
N GLY A 81 -2.66 7.49 -5.25
CA GLY A 81 -3.71 7.07 -4.33
C GLY A 81 -3.30 5.84 -3.52
N ASN A 82 -4.26 4.93 -3.31
CA ASN A 82 -4.11 3.78 -2.44
C ASN A 82 -3.97 2.44 -3.17
N ILE A 83 -3.41 1.46 -2.46
CA ILE A 83 -3.51 0.06 -2.87
C ILE A 83 -4.91 -0.44 -2.45
N PRO A 84 -5.75 -0.95 -3.37
CA PRO A 84 -7.09 -1.42 -3.02
C PRO A 84 -7.04 -2.58 -2.02
N GLN A 85 -7.85 -2.52 -0.97
CA GLN A 85 -7.91 -3.60 0.02
C GLN A 85 -8.34 -4.94 -0.60
N GLN A 86 -9.16 -4.87 -1.67
CA GLN A 86 -9.70 -6.01 -2.42
C GLN A 86 -8.63 -6.82 -3.15
N LEU A 87 -7.40 -6.32 -3.30
CA LEU A 87 -6.31 -7.13 -3.86
C LEU A 87 -6.04 -8.38 -3.01
N ASP A 88 -6.53 -8.44 -1.77
CA ASP A 88 -6.53 -9.65 -0.94
C ASP A 88 -7.31 -10.84 -1.54
N HIS A 89 -8.18 -10.60 -2.51
CA HIS A 89 -8.88 -11.66 -3.26
C HIS A 89 -8.04 -12.25 -4.40
N MET A 90 -6.85 -11.75 -4.71
CA MET A 90 -6.03 -12.30 -5.81
C MET A 90 -5.33 -13.59 -5.37
N VAL A 91 -6.10 -14.68 -5.27
CA VAL A 91 -5.67 -15.92 -4.60
C VAL A 91 -4.48 -16.63 -5.25
N SER A 92 -4.20 -16.38 -6.53
CA SER A 92 -3.07 -17.01 -7.25
C SER A 92 -1.81 -16.12 -7.29
N ILE A 93 -1.87 -14.89 -6.78
CA ILE A 93 -0.80 -13.92 -6.97
C ILE A 93 0.47 -14.35 -6.22
N LYS A 94 1.59 -14.27 -6.95
CA LYS A 94 2.92 -14.65 -6.48
C LYS A 94 3.85 -13.45 -6.40
N ALA A 95 3.69 -12.52 -7.34
CA ALA A 95 4.52 -11.33 -7.47
C ALA A 95 3.69 -10.08 -7.79
N ILE A 96 3.89 -9.02 -7.01
CA ILE A 96 3.36 -7.69 -7.28
C ILE A 96 4.52 -6.69 -7.28
N ALA A 97 4.75 -6.03 -8.40
CA ALA A 97 5.74 -4.96 -8.52
C ALA A 97 5.03 -3.61 -8.81
N LEU A 98 5.17 -2.69 -7.87
CA LEU A 98 4.58 -1.34 -7.88
C LEU A 98 5.65 -0.26 -7.70
N SER A 99 6.93 -0.61 -7.75
CA SER A 99 8.01 0.33 -7.48
C SER A 99 8.06 1.50 -8.45
N HIS A 100 8.64 2.63 -8.01
CA HIS A 100 8.72 3.85 -8.81
C HIS A 100 7.35 4.33 -9.31
N ASN A 101 6.43 4.54 -8.38
CA ASN A 101 5.13 5.17 -8.61
C ASN A 101 4.95 6.31 -7.59
N LYS A 102 3.71 6.79 -7.41
CA LYS A 102 3.35 7.87 -6.47
C LYS A 102 2.31 7.40 -5.44
N ILE A 103 2.22 6.10 -5.17
CA ILE A 103 1.27 5.52 -4.21
C ILE A 103 1.55 6.14 -2.84
N SER A 104 0.54 6.75 -2.22
CA SER A 104 0.71 7.65 -1.07
C SER A 104 -0.19 7.32 0.12
N SER A 105 -0.64 6.07 0.24
CA SER A 105 -1.44 5.60 1.36
C SER A 105 -0.70 4.57 2.20
N GLU A 106 -1.30 4.21 3.33
CA GLU A 106 -0.96 3.00 4.08
C GLU A 106 -1.05 1.74 3.21
N ILE A 107 -0.19 0.78 3.52
CA ILE A 107 -0.21 -0.55 2.91
C ILE A 107 -1.36 -1.35 3.55
N PRO A 108 -2.35 -1.83 2.79
CA PRO A 108 -3.48 -2.55 3.37
C PRO A 108 -3.05 -3.80 4.11
N LYS A 109 -3.43 -3.90 5.39
CA LYS A 109 -3.22 -5.11 6.19
C LYS A 109 -3.91 -6.35 5.60
N SER A 110 -4.96 -6.17 4.79
CA SER A 110 -5.63 -7.27 4.09
C SER A 110 -4.69 -8.06 3.18
N LEU A 111 -3.61 -7.46 2.67
CA LEU A 111 -2.63 -8.15 1.83
C LEU A 111 -1.89 -9.28 2.56
N GLU A 112 -1.90 -9.32 3.90
CA GLU A 112 -1.36 -10.45 4.68
C GLU A 112 -2.07 -11.78 4.35
N LYS A 113 -3.29 -11.74 3.79
CA LYS A 113 -4.05 -12.92 3.38
C LYS A 113 -3.52 -13.59 2.11
N LEU A 114 -2.67 -12.92 1.33
CA LEU A 114 -2.12 -13.47 0.10
C LEU A 114 -1.15 -14.61 0.40
N GLN A 115 -1.61 -15.85 0.23
CA GLN A 115 -0.87 -17.02 0.73
C GLN A 115 0.34 -17.40 -0.14
N TYR A 116 0.35 -17.03 -1.43
CA TYR A 116 1.38 -17.42 -2.39
C TYR A 116 2.35 -16.28 -2.75
N ILE A 117 2.12 -15.07 -2.23
CA ILE A 117 2.99 -13.94 -2.50
C ILE A 117 4.37 -14.17 -1.89
N HIS A 118 5.40 -13.98 -2.70
CA HIS A 118 6.80 -14.05 -2.26
C HIS A 118 7.64 -12.93 -2.85
N VAL A 119 7.12 -12.22 -3.85
CA VAL A 119 7.67 -10.95 -4.33
C VAL A 119 6.62 -9.87 -4.14
N LEU A 120 6.96 -8.86 -3.35
CA LEU A 120 6.23 -7.61 -3.27
C LEU A 120 7.26 -6.51 -3.37
N ASP A 121 7.12 -5.61 -4.33
CA ASP A 121 8.01 -4.45 -4.47
C ASP A 121 7.17 -3.18 -4.46
N LEU A 122 7.20 -2.47 -3.34
CA LEU A 122 6.57 -1.16 -3.12
C LEU A 122 7.63 -0.05 -3.03
N SER A 123 8.89 -0.32 -3.39
CA SER A 123 9.97 0.64 -3.22
C SER A 123 9.77 1.90 -4.07
N PHE A 124 10.34 3.02 -3.64
CA PHE A 124 10.28 4.30 -4.35
C PHE A 124 8.84 4.75 -4.65
N ASN A 125 8.00 4.72 -3.62
CA ASN A 125 6.65 5.28 -3.60
C ASN A 125 6.57 6.40 -2.54
N ARG A 126 5.36 6.77 -2.14
CA ARG A 126 5.08 7.78 -1.10
C ARG A 126 4.30 7.18 0.07
N SER A 127 4.35 5.86 0.26
CA SER A 127 3.59 5.19 1.31
C SER A 127 4.04 5.62 2.70
N GLU A 128 3.09 5.54 3.64
CA GLU A 128 3.27 5.89 5.04
C GLU A 128 2.62 4.85 5.96
N GLY A 129 2.88 4.95 7.26
CA GLY A 129 2.29 4.08 8.27
C GLY A 129 3.03 2.75 8.47
N GLU A 130 2.39 1.86 9.22
CA GLU A 130 2.99 0.58 9.63
C GLU A 130 3.03 -0.41 8.47
N ILE A 131 4.19 -1.04 8.25
CA ILE A 131 4.31 -2.14 7.30
C ILE A 131 3.63 -3.40 7.88
N PRO A 132 2.63 -3.98 7.20
CA PRO A 132 1.99 -5.23 7.64
C PRO A 132 3.00 -6.33 7.93
N ASN A 133 2.72 -7.20 8.89
CA ASN A 133 3.68 -8.19 9.39
C ASN A 133 3.16 -9.61 9.57
N GLY A 134 1.89 -9.84 9.25
CA GLY A 134 1.29 -11.16 9.20
C GLY A 134 1.58 -11.92 7.90
N GLY A 135 1.32 -13.23 7.93
CA GLY A 135 1.36 -14.09 6.74
C GLY A 135 2.73 -14.04 6.04
N LYS A 136 2.71 -13.87 4.71
CA LYS A 136 3.95 -13.80 3.91
C LYS A 136 4.71 -12.48 4.06
N PHE A 137 4.09 -11.43 4.59
CA PHE A 137 4.75 -10.15 4.84
C PHE A 137 5.86 -10.23 5.90
N ALA A 138 5.84 -11.25 6.77
CA ALA A 138 6.93 -11.51 7.70
C ALA A 138 8.25 -11.88 6.99
N ASN A 139 8.16 -12.46 5.79
CA ASN A 139 9.31 -13.00 5.05
C ASN A 139 9.74 -12.14 3.86
N LEU A 140 9.14 -10.96 3.66
CA LEU A 140 9.51 -10.05 2.58
C LEU A 140 10.84 -9.35 2.86
N SER A 141 11.53 -8.92 1.81
CA SER A 141 12.79 -8.16 1.94
C SER A 141 12.52 -6.73 2.42
N ALA A 142 13.45 -6.16 3.19
CA ALA A 142 13.43 -4.74 3.50
C ALA A 142 13.51 -3.85 2.24
N GLU A 143 14.11 -4.36 1.16
CA GLU A 143 14.23 -3.68 -0.13
C GLU A 143 12.85 -3.38 -0.74
N SER A 144 11.86 -4.25 -0.47
CA SER A 144 10.47 -4.08 -0.91
C SER A 144 9.84 -2.75 -0.48
N PHE A 145 10.40 -2.08 0.51
CA PHE A 145 9.81 -0.89 1.13
C PHE A 145 10.72 0.35 1.06
N LEU A 146 11.91 0.24 0.45
CA LEU A 146 12.90 1.31 0.37
C LEU A 146 12.33 2.57 -0.31
N GLY A 147 12.73 3.76 0.12
CA GLY A 147 12.41 5.00 -0.61
C GLY A 147 10.95 5.44 -0.54
N ASN A 148 10.21 5.01 0.49
CA ASN A 148 8.88 5.52 0.82
C ASN A 148 8.95 6.71 1.80
N TYR A 149 7.85 7.47 1.90
CA TYR A 149 7.81 8.74 2.64
C TYR A 149 7.94 8.55 4.16
N ALA A 150 7.09 7.72 4.76
CA ALA A 150 7.01 7.57 6.22
C ALA A 150 6.59 6.16 6.65
N LEU A 151 7.13 5.12 5.98
CA LEU A 151 6.92 3.73 6.41
C LEU A 151 7.69 3.44 7.71
N CYS A 152 7.05 2.70 8.61
CA CYS A 152 7.61 2.33 9.91
C CYS A 152 7.29 0.87 10.27
N ARG A 153 8.07 0.25 11.16
CA ARG A 153 7.83 -1.11 11.67
C ARG A 153 8.62 -1.41 12.96
N ALA A 154 8.13 -2.36 13.75
CA ALA A 154 8.92 -3.14 14.72
C ALA A 154 10.06 -3.94 14.01
N PRO A 155 11.17 -4.28 14.70
CA PRO A 155 12.58 -4.11 14.26
C PRO A 155 13.13 -4.96 13.09
N GLU A 156 12.35 -5.30 12.07
CA GLU A 156 12.77 -6.25 11.01
C GLU A 156 13.23 -5.61 9.68
N PHE A 157 12.84 -4.37 9.36
CA PHE A 157 13.04 -3.80 8.00
C PHE A 157 13.96 -2.58 7.89
N ARG A 158 14.79 -2.28 8.91
CA ARG A 158 15.62 -1.05 8.94
C ARG A 158 14.83 0.25 8.71
N VAL A 159 13.53 0.21 8.93
CA VAL A 159 12.64 1.38 8.94
C VAL A 159 12.48 1.89 10.38
N PRO A 160 12.15 3.18 10.59
CA PRO A 160 11.86 3.70 11.91
C PRO A 160 10.75 2.91 12.62
N LEU A 161 10.78 2.89 13.95
CA LEU A 161 9.65 2.39 14.74
C LEU A 161 8.43 3.32 14.56
N CYS A 162 7.23 2.76 14.51
CA CYS A 162 6.01 3.56 14.47
C CYS A 162 5.79 4.25 15.82
N LEU A 163 6.14 5.53 15.89
CA LEU A 163 6.00 6.36 17.09
C LEU A 163 4.60 6.99 17.16
N ASP A 164 3.57 6.19 17.47
CA ASP A 164 2.21 6.77 17.64
C ASP A 164 1.44 6.29 18.87
N LYS A 165 2.01 5.36 19.65
CA LYS A 165 1.42 4.90 20.94
C LYS A 165 2.12 5.43 22.18
N ILE A 166 3.41 5.74 22.11
CA ILE A 166 4.18 6.19 23.28
C ILE A 166 3.83 7.65 23.66
N GLU A 167 3.61 8.51 22.67
CA GLU A 167 3.36 9.93 22.90
C GLU A 167 1.95 10.22 23.47
N ARG A 168 0.91 9.53 22.99
CA ARG A 168 -0.46 9.69 23.52
C ARG A 168 -0.58 9.22 24.96
N GLN A 169 0.09 8.12 25.32
CA GLN A 169 0.06 7.58 26.68
C GLN A 169 0.90 8.43 27.65
N SER A 170 2.03 8.99 27.19
CA SER A 170 2.81 9.97 27.94
C SER A 170 2.03 11.27 28.21
N LYS A 171 1.37 11.84 27.18
CA LYS A 171 0.53 13.04 27.33
C LYS A 171 -0.71 12.79 28.20
N SER A 172 -1.34 11.62 28.09
CA SER A 172 -2.47 11.24 28.94
C SER A 172 -2.09 11.06 30.41
N ASN A 173 -0.91 10.47 30.69
CA ASN A 173 -0.40 10.31 32.06
C ASN A 173 0.03 11.65 32.68
N ALA A 174 0.61 12.57 31.89
CA ALA A 174 0.94 13.91 32.39
C ALA A 174 -0.32 14.72 32.74
N ALA A 175 -1.36 14.66 31.91
CA ALA A 175 -2.62 15.35 32.17
C ALA A 175 -3.34 14.84 33.43
N SER A 176 -3.33 13.52 33.67
CA SER A 176 -3.94 12.93 34.87
C SER A 176 -3.19 13.28 36.16
N VAL A 177 -1.86 13.37 36.12
CA VAL A 177 -1.04 13.83 37.26
C VAL A 177 -1.32 15.30 37.60
N ILE A 178 -1.39 16.17 36.59
CA ILE A 178 -1.68 17.60 36.79
C ILE A 178 -3.08 17.80 37.41
N ALA A 179 -4.08 17.05 36.95
CA ALA A 179 -5.43 17.10 37.50
C ALA A 179 -5.48 16.67 38.99
N ALA A 180 -4.76 15.60 39.36
CA ALA A 180 -4.68 15.14 40.73
C ALA A 180 -4.03 16.18 41.67
N CYS A 181 -2.95 16.83 41.23
CA CYS A 181 -2.30 17.89 42.00
C CYS A 181 -3.19 19.13 42.19
N ALA A 182 -3.96 19.52 41.18
CA ALA A 182 -4.87 20.67 41.27
C ALA A 182 -6.00 20.42 42.29
N ILE A 183 -6.59 19.22 42.28
CA ILE A 183 -7.64 18.82 43.23
C ILE A 183 -7.09 18.78 44.66
N GLY A 184 -5.88 18.23 44.85
CA GLY A 184 -5.21 18.19 46.16
C GLY A 184 -4.92 19.59 46.72
N CYS A 185 -4.43 20.51 45.89
CA CYS A 185 -4.19 21.90 46.30
C CYS A 185 -5.47 22.66 46.64
N LEU A 186 -6.55 22.47 45.89
CA LEU A 186 -7.85 23.07 46.22
C LEU A 186 -8.42 22.51 47.53
N ALA A 187 -8.32 21.20 47.77
CA ALA A 187 -8.80 20.60 49.01
C ALA A 187 -8.04 21.13 50.23
N LEU A 188 -6.71 21.30 50.13
CA LEU A 188 -5.89 21.88 51.19
C LEU A 188 -6.25 23.35 51.48
N LEU A 189 -6.51 24.15 50.44
CA LEU A 189 -6.93 25.54 50.61
C LEU A 189 -8.30 25.67 51.28
N VAL A 190 -9.26 24.81 50.92
CA VAL A 190 -10.59 24.78 51.55
C VAL A 190 -10.49 24.41 53.03
N ILE A 191 -9.68 23.40 53.38
CA ILE A 191 -9.48 23.00 54.78
C ILE A 191 -8.90 24.14 55.61
N VAL A 192 -7.90 24.84 55.09
CA VAL A 192 -7.29 26.00 55.78
C VAL A 192 -8.29 27.14 55.95
N CYS A 193 -9.13 27.43 54.96
CA CYS A 193 -10.16 28.47 55.06
C CYS A 193 -11.30 28.13 56.04
N THR A 194 -11.55 26.85 56.34
CA THR A 194 -12.58 26.44 57.32
C THR A 194 -12.06 26.39 58.78
N LEU A 195 -10.75 26.51 59.00
CA LEU A 195 -10.09 26.41 60.31
C LEU A 195 -9.64 27.76 60.89
N ILE A 196 -10.00 28.88 60.23
CA ILE A 196 -9.77 30.26 60.69
C ILE A 196 -11.14 30.89 60.94
#